data_AF-A0A2H0Y733-F1
#
_entry.id   AF-A0A2H0Y733-F1
#
_cell.length_a   1.000
_cell.length_b   1.000
_cell.length_c   1.000
_cell.angle_alpha   90.00
_cell.angle_beta   90.00
_cell.angle_gamma   90.00
#
_symmetry.space_group_name_H-M   'P 1'
#
loop_
_entity.id
_entity.type
_entity.pdbx_description
1 polymer ?
#
loop_
_entity_poly.entity_id
_entity_poly.type
_entity_poly.pdbx_seq_one_letter_code
_entity_poly.pdbx_strand_id
1 'polypeptide(L)'
;MKHAVEIGVFFTIAVLIMGVAWWLSHAESFILSPQLAPSVQPPLGKPVQGLPDVPPDTQQVFPSDAANITDFTDCVAAGYPVAESFPRQCRTANGRLFVEDVTVDDAPPNSRARDGCVITGCSGQLCADEELVSTCEYKEEYACYRNALCVRKDDGACGWVETMEIVECLADARGGTR
;
A
#
# COMPACT_ATOMS: atom_id res chain seq x y z
N MET A 1 37.26 39.77 50.16
CA MET A 1 37.55 39.46 48.73
C MET A 1 36.83 38.17 48.28
N LYS A 2 35.58 37.93 48.70
CA LYS A 2 34.81 36.72 48.35
C LYS A 2 33.51 37.09 47.61
N HIS A 3 32.92 38.23 47.99
CA HIS A 3 31.70 38.78 47.39
C HIS A 3 31.85 39.44 46.01
N ALA A 4 33.08 39.73 45.56
CA ALA A 4 33.30 40.37 44.25
C ALA A 4 33.26 39.37 43.07
N VAL A 5 33.45 38.08 43.33
CA VAL A 5 33.49 37.04 42.29
C VAL A 5 32.10 36.53 41.96
N GLU A 6 31.20 36.41 42.95
CA GLU A 6 29.81 35.95 42.71
C GLU A 6 29.00 36.92 41.85
N ILE A 7 29.15 38.23 42.05
CA ILE A 7 28.37 39.25 41.31
C ILE A 7 28.70 39.23 39.80
N GLY A 8 29.96 38.95 39.43
CA GLY A 8 30.38 38.84 38.03
C GLY A 8 29.86 37.58 37.32
N VAL A 9 29.70 36.48 38.06
CA VAL A 9 29.13 35.23 37.53
C VAL A 9 27.63 35.37 37.29
N PHE A 10 26.90 36.04 38.20
CA PHE A 10 25.47 36.30 37.99
C PHE A 10 25.19 37.25 36.83
N PHE A 11 26.02 38.28 36.62
CA PHE A 11 25.86 39.20 35.49
C PHE A 11 26.14 38.55 34.13
N THR A 12 27.12 37.64 34.06
CA THR A 12 27.43 36.91 32.81
C THR A 12 26.39 35.86 32.47
N ILE A 13 25.84 35.16 33.47
CA ILE A 13 24.75 34.19 33.29
C ILE A 13 23.45 34.92 32.86
N ALA A 14 23.11 36.06 33.47
CA ALA A 14 21.91 36.81 33.10
C ALA A 14 21.95 37.37 31.66
N VAL A 15 23.12 37.84 31.20
CA VAL A 15 23.30 38.32 29.82
C VAL A 15 23.24 37.18 28.81
N LEU A 16 23.77 36.00 29.13
CA LEU A 16 23.64 34.79 28.29
C LEU A 16 22.19 34.32 28.18
N ILE A 17 21.44 34.28 29.28
CA ILE A 17 20.04 33.81 29.26
C ILE A 17 19.13 34.78 28.49
N MET A 18 19.31 36.10 28.65
CA MET A 18 18.52 37.08 27.89
C MET A 18 18.87 37.10 26.38
N GLY A 19 20.13 36.83 26.01
CA GLY A 19 20.54 36.74 24.60
C GLY A 19 19.93 35.55 23.86
N VAL A 20 19.86 34.37 24.49
CA VAL A 20 19.24 33.17 23.91
C VAL A 20 17.71 33.33 23.77
N ALA A 21 17.06 33.98 24.74
CA ALA A 21 15.63 34.26 24.69
C ALA A 21 15.24 35.24 23.57
N TRP A 22 16.10 36.23 23.26
CA TRP A 22 15.85 37.18 22.17
C TRP A 22 16.01 36.55 20.78
N TRP A 23 16.88 35.54 20.65
CA TRP A 23 17.09 34.78 19.41
C TRP A 23 15.94 33.81 19.10
N LEU A 24 15.37 33.17 20.14
CA LEU A 24 14.19 32.31 20.01
C LEU A 24 12.90 33.09 19.67
N SER A 25 12.85 34.39 19.96
CA SER A 25 11.65 35.21 19.74
C SER A 25 11.61 35.95 18.39
N HIS A 26 12.68 35.88 17.59
CA HIS A 26 12.77 36.53 16.27
C HIS A 26 13.07 35.57 15.12
N ALA A 27 13.11 34.25 15.36
CA ALA A 27 13.13 33.24 14.30
C ALA A 27 11.72 33.09 13.71
N GLU A 28 11.37 34.09 12.91
CA GLU A 28 10.66 33.98 11.63
C GLU A 28 9.45 33.05 11.58
N SER A 29 8.30 33.69 11.78
CA SER A 29 6.96 33.32 11.30
C SER A 29 6.81 33.43 9.78
N PHE A 30 7.78 32.88 9.04
CA PHE A 30 7.65 32.57 7.63
C PHE A 30 7.77 31.05 7.50
N ILE A 31 6.69 30.39 7.11
CA ILE A 31 6.64 29.29 6.13
C ILE A 31 5.19 28.75 6.08
N LEU A 32 4.62 28.90 4.89
CA LEU A 32 3.46 28.21 4.31
C LEU A 32 2.05 28.49 4.87
N SER A 33 1.41 29.51 4.30
CA SER A 33 -0.01 29.41 3.93
C SER A 33 -0.21 28.18 3.02
N PRO A 34 -1.13 27.26 3.33
CA PRO A 34 -1.56 26.26 2.36
C PRO A 34 -2.44 27.00 1.35
N GLN A 35 -1.84 27.42 0.24
CA GLN A 35 -2.62 27.75 -0.94
C GLN A 35 -3.33 26.46 -1.35
N LEU A 36 -4.64 26.41 -1.09
CA LEU A 36 -5.54 25.44 -1.72
C LEU A 36 -5.24 25.48 -3.22
N ALA A 37 -4.65 24.39 -3.73
CA ALA A 37 -4.53 24.19 -5.15
C ALA A 37 -5.95 24.30 -5.74
N PRO A 38 -6.18 25.15 -6.75
CA PRO A 38 -7.44 25.11 -7.46
C PRO A 38 -7.61 23.70 -8.01
N SER A 39 -8.76 23.11 -7.71
CA SER A 39 -9.18 21.80 -8.18
C SER A 39 -9.01 21.76 -9.70
N VAL A 40 -7.90 21.18 -10.18
CA VAL A 40 -7.72 20.86 -11.58
C VAL A 40 -8.72 19.74 -11.84
N GLN A 41 -9.90 20.11 -12.33
CA GLN A 41 -10.82 19.16 -12.91
C GLN A 41 -10.03 18.45 -14.02
N PRO A 42 -9.95 17.11 -14.00
CA PRO A 42 -9.46 16.37 -15.16
C PRO A 42 -10.23 16.88 -16.38
N PRO A 43 -9.56 17.15 -17.51
CA PRO A 43 -10.28 17.54 -18.70
C PRO A 43 -11.36 16.48 -18.93
N LEU A 44 -12.61 16.94 -18.94
CA LEU A 44 -13.76 16.12 -19.31
C LEU A 44 -13.35 15.41 -20.59
N GLY A 45 -13.24 14.07 -20.53
CA GLY A 45 -12.84 13.27 -21.67
C GLY A 45 -13.62 13.76 -22.87
N LYS A 46 -12.90 14.10 -23.95
CA LYS A 46 -13.56 14.52 -25.19
C LYS A 46 -14.67 13.51 -25.47
N PRO A 47 -15.88 13.95 -25.87
CA PRO A 47 -16.88 13.01 -26.33
C PRO A 47 -16.19 12.14 -27.38
N VAL A 48 -16.25 10.81 -27.21
CA VAL A 48 -15.78 9.85 -28.20
C VAL A 48 -16.66 10.11 -29.43
N GLN A 49 -16.20 11.00 -30.29
CA GLN A 49 -16.85 11.32 -31.54
C GLN A 49 -16.70 10.09 -32.40
N GLY A 50 -17.81 9.37 -32.54
CA GLY A 50 -17.97 8.30 -33.52
C GLY A 50 -16.96 7.18 -33.32
N LEU A 51 -17.37 6.17 -32.56
CA LEU A 51 -16.99 4.83 -33.00
C LEU A 51 -17.44 4.74 -34.47
N PRO A 52 -16.54 4.43 -35.43
CA PRO A 52 -16.93 4.30 -36.82
C PRO A 52 -18.13 3.36 -36.87
N ASP A 53 -19.18 3.79 -37.58
CA ASP A 53 -20.41 3.04 -37.75
C ASP A 53 -20.05 1.58 -38.02
N VAL A 54 -20.31 0.71 -37.05
CA VAL A 54 -20.20 -0.71 -37.25
C VAL A 54 -21.22 -1.01 -38.35
N PRO A 55 -20.78 -1.49 -39.53
CA PRO A 55 -21.68 -1.71 -40.64
C PRO A 55 -22.81 -2.64 -40.20
N PRO A 56 -24.10 -2.30 -40.44
CA PRO A 56 -25.24 -3.02 -39.90
C PRO A 56 -25.48 -4.41 -40.52
N ASP A 57 -24.51 -4.96 -41.25
CA ASP A 57 -24.64 -6.27 -41.86
C ASP A 57 -23.31 -7.00 -42.05
N THR A 58 -22.49 -7.02 -40.99
CA THR A 58 -21.82 -8.29 -40.74
C THR A 58 -22.75 -9.06 -39.81
N GLN A 59 -23.56 -9.93 -40.41
CA GLN A 59 -23.86 -11.21 -39.79
C GLN A 59 -22.53 -11.74 -39.25
N GLN A 60 -22.30 -11.46 -37.96
CA GLN A 60 -21.30 -12.12 -37.17
C GLN A 60 -21.68 -13.58 -37.31
N VAL A 61 -20.93 -14.30 -38.15
CA VAL A 61 -20.89 -15.75 -38.10
C VAL A 61 -20.36 -16.02 -36.71
N PHE A 62 -21.27 -16.09 -35.73
CA PHE A 62 -20.95 -16.62 -34.42
C PHE A 62 -20.45 -18.03 -34.72
N PRO A 63 -19.17 -18.32 -34.50
CA PRO A 63 -18.71 -19.67 -34.68
C PRO A 63 -19.60 -20.50 -33.75
N SER A 64 -20.26 -21.50 -34.32
CA SER A 64 -21.02 -22.50 -33.57
C SER A 64 -20.11 -23.29 -32.60
N ASP A 65 -18.82 -22.95 -32.57
CA ASP A 65 -17.77 -23.34 -31.63
C ASP A 65 -18.07 -22.99 -30.16
N ALA A 66 -19.13 -22.22 -29.86
CA ALA A 66 -19.66 -22.08 -28.50
C ALA A 66 -20.03 -23.42 -27.83
N ALA A 67 -20.11 -24.51 -28.60
CA ALA A 67 -20.41 -25.86 -28.12
C ALA A 67 -19.25 -26.54 -27.38
N ASN A 68 -17.98 -26.18 -27.65
CA ASN A 68 -16.83 -26.90 -27.08
C ASN A 68 -16.05 -26.12 -26.01
N ILE A 69 -16.52 -24.95 -25.60
CA ILE A 69 -15.87 -24.17 -24.53
C ILE A 69 -16.36 -24.71 -23.19
N THR A 70 -15.49 -25.44 -22.51
CA THR A 70 -15.81 -26.07 -21.22
C THR A 70 -15.11 -25.39 -20.05
N ASP A 71 -13.99 -24.69 -20.30
CA ASP A 71 -13.21 -24.01 -19.28
C ASP A 71 -12.70 -22.63 -19.71
N PHE A 72 -11.98 -21.97 -18.81
CA PHE A 72 -11.36 -20.67 -19.05
C PHE A 72 -10.30 -20.72 -20.16
N THR A 73 -9.49 -21.78 -20.22
CA THR A 73 -8.44 -21.96 -21.22
C THR A 73 -9.04 -22.04 -22.62
N ASP A 74 -10.10 -22.82 -22.81
CA ASP A 74 -10.85 -22.91 -24.06
C ASP A 74 -11.40 -21.53 -24.47
N CYS A 75 -11.92 -20.77 -23.52
CA CYS A 75 -12.51 -19.46 -23.78
C CYS A 75 -11.47 -18.45 -24.27
N VAL A 76 -10.29 -18.42 -23.65
CA VAL A 76 -9.18 -17.55 -24.07
C VAL A 76 -8.59 -18.02 -25.40
N ALA A 77 -8.42 -19.33 -25.60
CA ALA A 77 -7.93 -19.91 -26.84
C ALA A 77 -8.84 -19.61 -28.04
N ALA A 78 -10.16 -19.51 -27.80
CA ALA A 78 -11.14 -19.09 -28.78
C ALA A 78 -11.14 -17.57 -29.05
N GLY A 79 -10.30 -16.77 -28.37
CA GLY A 79 -10.12 -15.34 -28.62
C GLY A 79 -11.18 -14.44 -27.98
N TYR A 80 -11.95 -14.95 -27.02
CA TYR A 80 -12.94 -14.14 -26.30
C TYR A 80 -12.27 -13.12 -25.34
N PRO A 81 -12.94 -11.99 -25.05
CA PRO A 81 -12.39 -10.97 -24.17
C PRO A 81 -12.22 -11.50 -22.73
N VAL A 82 -11.06 -11.19 -22.16
CA VAL A 82 -10.73 -11.43 -20.75
C VAL A 82 -10.85 -10.11 -19.99
N ALA A 83 -11.54 -10.12 -18.85
CA ALA A 83 -11.69 -8.95 -17.99
C ALA A 83 -10.39 -8.65 -17.23
N GLU A 84 -10.13 -7.36 -17.00
CA GLU A 84 -9.04 -6.83 -16.17
C GLU A 84 -9.33 -7.00 -14.65
N SER A 85 -9.68 -8.22 -14.22
CA SER A 85 -9.94 -8.58 -12.82
C SER A 85 -9.12 -9.80 -12.38
N PHE A 86 -8.89 -9.95 -11.08
CA PHE A 86 -8.33 -11.16 -10.49
C PHE A 86 -9.39 -11.90 -9.63
N PRO A 87 -9.61 -13.21 -9.81
CA PRO A 87 -9.09 -14.06 -10.90
C PRO A 87 -9.56 -13.59 -12.28
N ARG A 88 -8.82 -13.97 -13.33
CA ARG A 88 -9.17 -13.59 -14.70
C ARG A 88 -10.51 -14.21 -15.09
N GLN A 89 -11.31 -13.44 -15.81
CA GLN A 89 -12.64 -13.87 -16.24
C GLN A 89 -12.79 -13.73 -17.75
N CYS A 90 -13.18 -14.80 -18.44
CA CYS A 90 -13.41 -14.80 -19.89
C CYS A 90 -14.92 -14.87 -20.18
N ARG A 91 -15.40 -14.02 -21.11
CA ARG A 91 -16.83 -13.92 -21.47
C ARG A 91 -17.07 -14.28 -22.92
N THR A 92 -17.91 -15.27 -23.17
CA THR A 92 -18.33 -15.65 -24.52
C THR A 92 -19.43 -14.74 -25.06
N ALA A 93 -19.62 -14.76 -26.38
CA ALA A 93 -20.66 -14.00 -27.07
C ALA A 93 -22.10 -14.37 -26.63
N ASN A 94 -22.32 -15.59 -26.15
CA ASN A 94 -23.61 -16.04 -25.61
C ASN A 94 -23.78 -15.76 -24.10
N GLY A 95 -22.85 -15.04 -23.47
CA GLY A 95 -22.96 -14.62 -22.08
C GLY A 95 -22.50 -15.63 -21.03
N ARG A 96 -21.86 -16.74 -21.41
CA ARG A 96 -21.22 -17.65 -20.45
C ARG A 96 -19.95 -16.98 -19.89
N LEU A 97 -19.75 -17.15 -18.59
CA LEU A 97 -18.59 -16.63 -17.86
C LEU A 97 -17.75 -17.81 -17.39
N PHE A 98 -16.47 -17.81 -17.75
CA PHE A 98 -15.49 -18.76 -17.25
C PHE A 98 -14.49 -18.00 -16.39
N VAL A 99 -14.29 -18.46 -15.16
CA VAL A 99 -13.33 -17.89 -14.21
C VAL A 99 -12.14 -18.83 -14.17
N GLU A 100 -10.93 -18.27 -14.18
CA GLU A 100 -9.71 -19.04 -13.96
C GLU A 100 -9.73 -19.70 -12.57
N ASP A 101 -9.61 -21.02 -12.51
CA ASP A 101 -9.44 -21.75 -11.25
C ASP A 101 -8.04 -21.46 -10.72
N VAL A 102 -7.95 -20.45 -9.86
CA VAL A 102 -6.76 -20.18 -9.07
C VAL A 102 -6.82 -21.12 -7.88
N THR A 103 -5.91 -22.09 -7.82
CA THR A 103 -5.77 -22.85 -6.57
C THR A 103 -5.28 -21.90 -5.48
N VAL A 104 -5.70 -22.10 -4.25
CA VAL A 104 -5.21 -21.32 -3.09
C VAL A 104 -3.70 -21.49 -2.89
N ASP A 105 -3.08 -22.49 -3.53
CA ASP A 105 -1.65 -22.70 -3.57
C ASP A 105 -0.94 -21.80 -4.62
N ASP A 106 -1.69 -21.24 -5.58
CA ASP A 106 -1.21 -20.36 -6.66
C ASP A 106 -1.48 -18.86 -6.40
N ALA A 107 -2.09 -18.51 -5.26
CA ALA A 107 -2.14 -17.12 -4.79
C ALA A 107 -0.70 -16.58 -4.74
N PRO A 108 -0.42 -15.35 -5.23
CA PRO A 108 0.96 -14.89 -5.42
C PRO A 108 1.75 -15.03 -4.11
N PRO A 109 2.76 -15.92 -4.08
CA PRO A 109 3.58 -16.15 -2.92
C PRO A 109 4.49 -14.94 -2.81
N ASN A 110 4.08 -13.99 -1.98
CA ASN A 110 5.05 -13.26 -1.19
C ASN A 110 5.95 -14.31 -0.51
N SER A 111 7.09 -14.61 -1.15
CA SER A 111 8.10 -15.64 -0.83
C SER A 111 8.71 -15.56 0.59
N ARG A 112 8.12 -14.70 1.42
CA ARG A 112 8.40 -14.46 2.82
C ARG A 112 7.47 -15.23 3.75
N ALA A 113 6.31 -15.72 3.29
CA ALA A 113 5.40 -16.55 4.07
C ALA A 113 5.71 -18.05 3.91
N ARG A 114 5.73 -18.83 5.00
CA ARG A 114 6.10 -20.25 5.04
C ARG A 114 5.15 -21.04 5.95
N ASP A 115 5.12 -22.37 5.77
CA ASP A 115 4.48 -23.32 6.70
C ASP A 115 2.99 -23.06 6.98
N GLY A 116 2.26 -22.70 5.92
CA GLY A 116 0.83 -22.42 5.96
C GLY A 116 0.46 -21.08 6.61
N CYS A 117 1.44 -20.24 6.92
CA CYS A 117 1.19 -18.87 7.38
C CYS A 117 0.91 -17.95 6.19
N VAL A 118 0.04 -16.97 6.41
CA VAL A 118 -0.32 -15.95 5.43
C VAL A 118 0.00 -14.55 5.97
N ILE A 119 0.53 -13.70 5.10
CA ILE A 119 0.69 -12.27 5.38
C ILE A 119 -0.63 -11.59 5.01
N THR A 120 -1.25 -10.93 5.98
CA THR A 120 -2.61 -10.39 5.88
C THR A 120 -2.74 -9.04 6.60
N GLY A 121 -3.96 -8.52 6.74
CA GLY A 121 -4.24 -7.17 7.21
C GLY A 121 -4.14 -6.12 6.09
N CYS A 122 -4.75 -4.95 6.32
CA CYS A 122 -4.93 -3.94 5.27
C CYS A 122 -3.60 -3.37 4.72
N SER A 123 -2.50 -3.45 5.50
CA SER A 123 -1.17 -2.99 5.09
C SER A 123 -0.14 -4.12 5.09
N GLY A 124 -0.58 -5.38 5.14
CA GLY A 124 0.32 -6.55 5.21
C GLY A 124 1.10 -6.64 6.52
N GLN A 125 0.54 -6.10 7.61
CA GLN A 125 1.18 -6.03 8.92
C GLN A 125 0.93 -7.26 9.80
N LEU A 126 0.02 -8.15 9.41
CA LEU A 126 -0.33 -9.36 10.16
C LEU A 126 0.32 -10.58 9.52
N CYS A 127 0.84 -11.48 10.35
CA CYS A 127 1.23 -12.83 9.97
C CYS A 127 0.35 -13.79 10.76
N ALA A 128 -0.49 -14.57 10.09
CA ALA A 128 -1.56 -15.37 10.71
C ALA A 128 -1.76 -16.71 9.98
N ASP A 129 -2.54 -17.62 10.58
CA ASP A 129 -2.92 -18.90 9.96
C ASP A 129 -3.97 -18.75 8.84
N GLU A 130 -4.68 -17.62 8.81
CA GLU A 130 -5.75 -17.33 7.86
C GLU A 130 -5.78 -15.83 7.50
N GLU A 131 -6.57 -15.47 6.49
CA GLU A 131 -6.73 -14.08 6.09
C GLU A 131 -7.52 -13.28 7.13
N LEU A 132 -6.85 -12.33 7.78
CA LEU A 132 -7.45 -11.45 8.78
C LEU A 132 -7.55 -10.03 8.25
N VAL A 133 -8.72 -9.43 8.45
CA VAL A 133 -8.95 -8.02 8.12
C VAL A 133 -8.65 -7.17 9.34
N SER A 134 -7.81 -6.16 9.16
CA SER A 134 -7.53 -5.13 10.16
C SER A 134 -8.25 -3.82 9.82
N THR A 135 -8.25 -2.86 10.74
CA THR A 135 -8.47 -1.46 10.36
C THR A 135 -7.36 -1.00 9.40
N CYS A 136 -7.69 -0.10 8.47
CA CYS A 136 -6.76 0.47 7.49
C CYS A 136 -6.05 1.74 8.02
N GLU A 137 -5.76 1.77 9.32
CA GLU A 137 -4.96 2.83 9.92
C GLU A 137 -3.51 2.66 9.44
N TYR A 138 -2.91 3.71 8.89
CA TYR A 138 -1.50 3.66 8.50
C TYR A 138 -0.63 4.02 9.70
N LYS A 139 0.32 3.13 10.03
CA LYS A 139 1.38 3.40 11.02
C LYS A 139 2.74 3.08 10.43
N GLU A 140 3.76 3.85 10.84
CA GLU A 140 5.11 3.73 10.27
C GLU A 140 5.74 2.36 10.55
N GLU A 141 5.43 1.74 11.69
CA GLU A 141 5.96 0.44 12.06
C GLU A 141 5.58 -0.69 11.08
N TYR A 142 4.52 -0.52 10.28
CA TYR A 142 4.11 -1.54 9.31
C TYR A 142 5.12 -1.67 8.18
N ALA A 143 5.87 -0.60 7.88
CA ALA A 143 6.93 -0.64 6.87
C ALA A 143 8.06 -1.60 7.25
N CYS A 144 8.28 -1.84 8.54
CA CYS A 144 9.30 -2.77 9.04
C CYS A 144 9.03 -4.22 8.63
N TYR A 145 7.76 -4.60 8.40
CA TYR A 145 7.40 -5.96 7.98
C TYR A 145 7.44 -6.18 6.46
N ARG A 146 7.79 -5.16 5.67
CA ARG A 146 7.80 -5.24 4.20
C ARG A 146 8.69 -6.36 3.67
N ASN A 147 9.79 -6.68 4.37
CA ASN A 147 10.73 -7.74 4.01
C ASN A 147 10.84 -8.85 5.08
N ALA A 148 10.04 -8.78 6.15
CA ALA A 148 10.06 -9.77 7.23
C ALA A 148 9.55 -11.13 6.76
N LEU A 149 10.09 -12.21 7.33
CA LEU A 149 9.60 -13.58 7.10
C LEU A 149 8.41 -13.86 8.03
N CYS A 150 7.34 -14.42 7.49
CA CYS A 150 6.14 -14.86 8.20
C CYS A 150 6.16 -16.39 8.28
N VAL A 151 6.45 -16.93 9.45
CA VAL A 151 6.70 -18.36 9.65
C VAL A 151 5.92 -18.90 10.84
N ARG A 152 5.79 -20.21 10.92
CA ARG A 152 5.26 -20.87 12.11
C ARG A 152 6.36 -20.91 13.18
N LYS A 153 6.08 -20.34 14.35
CA LYS A 153 7.00 -20.31 15.49
C LYS A 153 6.95 -21.64 16.25
N ASP A 154 7.85 -21.78 17.22
CA ASP A 154 7.97 -22.99 18.07
C ASP A 154 6.73 -23.25 18.94
N ASP A 155 5.91 -22.22 19.18
CA ASP A 155 4.61 -22.30 19.87
C ASP A 155 3.47 -22.79 18.96
N GLY A 156 3.77 -23.05 17.68
CA GLY A 156 2.81 -23.46 16.67
C GLY A 156 2.01 -22.32 16.04
N ALA A 157 2.19 -21.07 16.48
CA ALA A 157 1.48 -19.91 15.93
C ALA A 157 2.26 -19.27 14.78
N CYS A 158 1.55 -18.73 13.80
CA CYS A 158 2.16 -17.88 12.78
C CYS A 158 2.65 -16.57 13.38
N GLY A 159 3.85 -16.14 13.01
CA GLY A 159 4.42 -14.87 13.45
C GLY A 159 5.56 -14.37 12.58
N TRP A 160 5.85 -13.08 12.71
CA TRP A 160 7.03 -12.48 12.08
C TRP A 160 8.30 -12.99 12.75
N VAL A 161 9.32 -13.30 11.95
CA VAL A 161 10.67 -13.56 12.46
C VAL A 161 11.24 -12.27 13.02
N GLU A 162 11.60 -12.26 14.30
CA GLU A 162 12.18 -11.11 14.98
C GLU A 162 13.69 -11.03 14.70
N THR A 163 14.07 -10.34 13.63
CA THR A 163 15.47 -10.00 13.36
C THR A 163 15.85 -8.69 14.06
N MET A 164 17.15 -8.47 14.28
CA MET A 164 17.65 -7.21 14.85
C MET A 164 17.20 -6.00 14.01
N GLU A 165 17.25 -6.12 12.68
CA GLU A 165 16.78 -5.08 11.75
C GLU A 165 15.31 -4.70 11.99
N ILE A 166 14.45 -5.69 12.23
CA ILE A 166 13.03 -5.45 12.49
C ILE A 166 12.86 -4.79 13.86
N VAL A 167 13.56 -5.27 14.89
CA VAL A 167 13.47 -4.71 16.25
C VAL A 167 13.90 -3.24 16.27
N GLU A 168 15.01 -2.92 15.61
CA GLU A 168 15.51 -1.54 15.49
C GLU A 168 14.54 -0.66 14.70
N CYS A 169 14.05 -1.13 13.54
CA CYS A 169 13.06 -0.39 12.75
C CYS A 169 11.78 -0.09 13.55
N LEU A 170 11.28 -1.06 14.31
CA LEU A 170 10.10 -0.90 15.14
C LEU A 170 10.35 0.07 16.30
N ALA A 171 11.54 0.06 16.89
CA ALA A 171 11.92 1.00 17.94
C ALA A 171 11.96 2.44 17.40
N ASP A 172 12.58 2.65 16.24
CA ASP A 172 12.66 3.95 15.59
C ASP A 172 11.27 4.47 15.18
N ALA A 173 10.46 3.63 14.55
CA ALA A 173 9.11 3.99 14.10
C ALA A 173 8.18 4.37 15.26
N ARG A 174 8.36 3.75 16.45
CA ARG A 174 7.59 4.08 17.67
C ARG A 174 8.18 5.27 18.44
N GLY A 175 9.48 5.52 18.29
CA GLY A 175 10.23 6.59 18.95
C GLY A 175 10.16 7.95 18.27
N GLY A 176 9.67 8.01 17.02
CA GLY A 176 9.44 9.27 16.29
C GLY A 176 10.71 10.05 15.95
N THR A 177 11.87 9.39 15.87
CA THR A 177 13.17 10.03 15.60
C THR A 177 13.45 10.28 14.13
N ARG A 178 12.41 10.52 13.30
CA ARG A 178 12.54 10.87 11.88
C ARG A 178 12.10 12.29 11.58
#